data_AF-A0AAV4A3L8-F1
#
_entry.id   AF-A0AAV4A3L8-F1
#
_cell.length_a   1.000
_cell.length_b   1.000
_cell.length_c   1.000
_cell.angle_alpha   90.00
_cell.angle_beta   90.00
_cell.angle_gamma   90.00
#
_symmetry.space_group_name_H-M   'P 1'
#
loop_
_entity.id
_entity.type
_entity.pdbx_description
1 polymer ?
#
loop_
_entity_poly.entity_id
_entity_poly.type
_entity_poly.pdbx_seq_one_letter_code
_entity_poly.pdbx_strand_id
1 'polypeptide(L)'
;EKDTFGCGTIRANRKGLPAGTKTDKQLQRGDYDYRVSDDGLLFCKWMDNNAVTIASNYHGTAPTSVKRTQNDGTREQVACS
;
A
#
# COMPACT_ATOMS: atom_id res chain seq x y z
N GLU A 1 -17.14 -20.43 -10.30
CA GLU A 1 -15.83 -20.38 -9.63
C GLU A 1 -15.72 -19.01 -8.94
N LYS A 2 -15.25 -18.91 -7.70
CA LYS A 2 -15.13 -17.63 -6.99
C LYS A 2 -13.65 -17.25 -6.91
N ASP A 3 -13.29 -16.14 -7.53
CA ASP A 3 -11.95 -15.58 -7.38
C ASP A 3 -11.73 -15.16 -5.94
N THR A 4 -10.64 -15.64 -5.33
CA THR A 4 -10.26 -15.31 -3.97
C THR A 4 -9.23 -14.20 -3.99
N PHE A 5 -9.63 -13.03 -3.50
CA PHE A 5 -8.74 -11.88 -3.34
C PHE A 5 -8.21 -11.78 -1.91
N GLY A 6 -7.03 -11.20 -1.77
CA GLY A 6 -6.30 -11.07 -0.53
C GLY A 6 -5.43 -9.83 -0.47
N CYS A 7 -5.21 -9.38 0.76
CA CYS A 7 -4.28 -8.33 1.09
C CYS A 7 -3.70 -8.60 2.48
N GLY A 8 -2.45 -8.24 2.69
CA GLY A 8 -1.85 -8.36 4.01
C GLY A 8 -0.44 -7.84 4.08
N THR A 9 0.05 -7.70 5.32
CA THR A 9 1.44 -7.38 5.56
C THR A 9 2.32 -8.62 5.33
N ILE A 10 3.52 -8.38 4.83
CA ILE A 10 4.53 -9.42 4.63
C ILE A 10 5.86 -8.98 5.25
N ARG A 11 6.77 -9.93 5.47
CA ARG A 11 8.11 -9.60 5.96
C ARG A 11 8.94 -8.96 4.85
N ALA A 12 9.68 -7.90 5.19
CA ALA A 12 10.55 -7.20 4.26
C ALA A 12 11.69 -8.07 3.67
N ASN A 13 12.08 -9.16 4.36
CA ASN A 13 13.08 -10.11 3.90
C ASN A 13 12.49 -11.36 3.22
N ARG A 14 11.21 -11.31 2.81
CA ARG A 14 10.58 -12.39 2.05
C ARG A 14 11.32 -12.57 0.71
N LYS A 15 11.55 -13.81 0.29
CA LYS A 15 12.11 -14.10 -1.04
C LYS A 15 11.12 -13.73 -2.14
N GLY A 16 11.61 -13.27 -3.29
CA GLY A 16 10.79 -12.95 -4.47
C GLY A 16 10.18 -11.55 -4.45
N LEU A 17 10.66 -10.65 -3.57
CA LEU A 17 10.26 -9.25 -3.62
C LEU A 17 10.87 -8.55 -4.83
N PRO A 18 10.16 -7.58 -5.43
CA PRO A 18 10.65 -6.86 -6.59
C PRO A 18 11.92 -6.08 -6.25
N ALA A 19 12.90 -6.14 -7.15
CA ALA A 19 14.13 -5.37 -7.01
C ALA A 19 13.86 -3.87 -7.23
N GLY A 20 14.79 -3.03 -6.74
CA GLY A 20 14.75 -1.59 -7.01
C GLY A 20 13.65 -0.81 -6.27
N THR A 21 13.04 -1.38 -5.23
CA THR A 21 12.18 -0.63 -4.30
C THR A 21 13.02 0.32 -3.46
N LYS A 22 12.50 1.51 -3.17
CA LYS A 22 13.17 2.49 -2.30
C LYS A 22 13.57 1.87 -0.95
N THR A 23 14.78 2.15 -0.52
CA THR A 23 15.26 1.81 0.82
C THR A 23 14.58 2.68 1.88
N ASP A 24 14.59 2.24 3.14
CA ASP A 24 13.97 2.98 4.24
C ASP A 24 14.55 4.40 4.37
N LYS A 25 15.84 4.56 4.07
CA LYS A 25 16.54 5.86 4.10
C LYS A 25 16.09 6.83 3.01
N GLN A 26 15.46 6.33 1.96
CA GLN A 26 14.97 7.12 0.81
C GLN A 26 13.49 7.50 0.95
N LEU A 27 12.82 7.08 2.03
CA LEU A 27 11.42 7.34 2.30
C LEU A 27 11.29 8.19 3.56
N GLN A 28 10.52 9.27 3.46
CA GLN A 28 10.07 10.04 4.62
C GLN A 28 8.75 9.47 5.14
N ARG A 29 8.36 9.83 6.37
CA ARG A 29 7.06 9.44 6.91
C ARG A 29 5.94 9.97 6.00
N GLY A 30 5.05 9.07 5.59
CA GLY A 30 4.00 9.33 4.61
C GLY A 30 4.36 8.85 3.20
N ASP A 31 5.65 8.74 2.85
CA ASP A 31 6.05 8.27 1.54
C ASP A 31 5.75 6.78 1.35
N TYR A 32 5.48 6.41 0.11
CA TYR A 32 5.36 5.03 -0.31
C TYR A 32 6.07 4.78 -1.64
N ASP A 33 6.35 3.50 -1.90
CA ASP A 33 6.83 2.99 -3.17
C ASP A 33 6.11 1.67 -3.46
N TYR A 34 5.74 1.44 -4.72
CA TYR A 34 5.01 0.24 -5.09
C TYR A 34 5.47 -0.34 -6.42
N ARG A 35 5.30 -1.65 -6.58
CA ARG A 35 5.53 -2.37 -7.84
C ARG A 35 4.34 -3.28 -8.07
N VAL A 36 3.95 -3.44 -9.33
CA VAL A 36 2.91 -4.39 -9.75
C VAL A 36 3.59 -5.37 -10.67
N SER A 37 3.41 -6.65 -10.42
CA SER A 37 3.88 -7.72 -11.32
C SER A 37 2.95 -7.88 -12.52
N ASP A 38 3.42 -8.60 -13.53
CA ASP A 38 2.66 -8.84 -14.77
C ASP A 38 1.35 -9.61 -14.54
N ASP A 39 1.26 -10.38 -13.44
CA ASP A 39 0.06 -11.11 -13.01
C ASP A 39 -0.86 -10.30 -12.07
N GLY A 40 -0.56 -9.01 -11.85
CA GLY A 40 -1.41 -8.10 -11.10
C GLY A 40 -1.22 -8.15 -9.57
N LEU A 41 -0.15 -8.75 -9.06
CA LEU A 41 0.17 -8.68 -7.63
C LEU A 41 0.84 -7.33 -7.30
N LEU A 42 0.16 -6.54 -6.48
CA LEU A 42 0.71 -5.31 -5.91
C LEU A 42 1.63 -5.63 -4.74
N PHE A 43 2.86 -5.13 -4.80
CA PHE A 43 3.74 -4.96 -3.66
C PHE A 43 3.83 -3.47 -3.32
N CYS A 44 3.52 -3.10 -2.09
CA CYS A 44 3.60 -1.73 -1.61
C CYS A 44 4.48 -1.65 -0.36
N LYS A 45 5.35 -0.65 -0.30
CA LYS A 45 6.13 -0.30 0.86
C LYS A 45 5.74 1.11 1.28
N TRP A 46 5.23 1.26 2.49
CA TRP A 46 4.81 2.54 3.05
C TRP A 46 5.61 2.85 4.32
N MET A 47 6.07 4.09 4.44
CA MET A 47 6.82 4.55 5.60
C MET A 47 5.88 5.29 6.55
N ASP A 48 5.56 4.69 7.70
CA ASP A 48 5.01 5.41 8.84
C ASP A 48 6.16 5.77 9.81
N ASN A 49 6.10 5.32 11.07
CA ASN A 49 7.25 5.39 11.97
C ASN A 49 8.35 4.40 11.56
N ASN A 50 7.96 3.28 10.94
CA ASN A 50 8.84 2.28 10.35
C ASN A 50 8.25 1.83 9.00
N ALA A 51 9.08 1.22 8.15
CA ALA A 51 8.62 0.69 6.88
C ALA A 51 7.66 -0.51 7.07
N VAL A 52 6.50 -0.43 6.42
CA VAL A 52 5.50 -1.50 6.34
C VAL A 52 5.45 -2.01 4.90
N THR A 53 5.60 -3.31 4.73
CA THR A 53 5.48 -3.97 3.42
C THR A 53 4.18 -4.75 3.31
N ILE A 54 3.43 -4.50 2.25
CA ILE A 54 2.10 -5.05 1.95
C ILE A 54 2.15 -5.75 0.60
N ALA A 55 1.46 -6.88 0.48
CA ALA A 55 1.14 -7.50 -0.81
C ALA A 55 -0.37 -7.65 -0.98
N SER A 56 -0.86 -7.45 -2.20
CA SER A 56 -2.29 -7.59 -2.51
C SER A 56 -2.56 -7.91 -3.97
N ASN A 57 -3.55 -8.75 -4.24
CA ASN A 57 -4.16 -8.91 -5.57
C ASN A 57 -5.56 -8.27 -5.64
N TYR A 58 -5.97 -7.57 -4.57
CA TYR A 58 -7.26 -6.91 -4.43
C TYR A 58 -7.20 -5.42 -4.77
N HIS A 59 -6.09 -4.76 -4.40
CA HIS A 59 -5.92 -3.32 -4.54
C HIS A 59 -5.27 -2.96 -5.88
N GLY A 60 -5.71 -1.86 -6.48
CA GLY A 60 -5.06 -1.21 -7.62
C GLY A 60 -4.15 -0.04 -7.21
N THR A 61 -3.55 0.61 -8.21
CA THR A 61 -2.63 1.75 -8.01
C THR A 61 -3.25 3.11 -8.32
N ALA A 62 -4.51 3.13 -8.78
CA ALA A 62 -5.21 4.36 -9.08
C ALA A 62 -5.40 5.20 -7.80
N PRO A 63 -5.17 6.53 -7.85
CA PRO A 63 -5.49 7.41 -6.75
C PRO A 63 -6.96 7.24 -6.33
N THR A 64 -7.20 7.23 -5.03
CA THR A 64 -8.53 7.02 -4.47
C THR A 64 -8.82 8.04 -3.37
N SER A 65 -10.02 7.97 -2.80
CA SER A 65 -10.43 8.81 -1.68
C SER A 65 -11.19 7.99 -0.64
N VAL A 66 -11.11 8.43 0.61
CA VAL A 66 -11.79 7.80 1.74
C VAL A 66 -12.75 8.79 2.40
N LYS A 67 -13.87 8.28 2.93
CA LYS A 67 -14.78 9.07 3.76
C LYS A 67 -14.23 9.13 5.19
N ARG A 68 -13.74 10.29 5.61
CA ARG A 68 -13.23 10.54 6.96
C ARG A 68 -14.30 11.23 7.80
N THR A 69 -14.56 10.73 9.00
CA THR A 69 -15.43 11.39 9.97
C THR A 69 -14.61 12.42 10.76
N GLN A 70 -15.07 13.66 10.77
CA GLN A 70 -14.51 14.78 11.53
C GLN A 70 -14.97 14.71 13.00
N ASN A 71 -14.33 15.50 13.86
CA ASN A 71 -14.65 15.53 15.30
C ASN A 71 -16.08 16.01 15.60
N ASP A 72 -16.69 16.77 14.69
CA ASP A 72 -18.07 17.26 14.79
C ASP A 72 -19.12 16.25 14.27
N GLY A 73 -18.68 15.06 13.85
CA GLY A 73 -19.53 14.00 13.31
C GLY A 73 -19.83 14.12 11.81
N THR A 74 -19.40 15.19 11.14
CA THR A 74 -19.53 15.33 9.68
C THR A 74 -18.58 14.37 8.94
N ARG A 75 -18.95 13.98 7.72
CA ARG A 75 -18.13 13.09 6.87
C ARG A 75 -17.63 13.84 5.65
N GLU A 76 -16.33 13.83 5.43
CA GLU A 76 -15.66 14.48 4.31
C GLU A 76 -14.93 13.45 3.44
N GLN A 77 -14.88 13.70 2.13
CA GLN A 77 -14.13 12.86 1.20
C GLN A 77 -12.70 13.39 1.08
N VAL A 78 -11.74 12.60 1.57
CA VAL A 78 -10.32 12.97 1.61
C VAL A 78 -9.57 12.14 0.58
N ALA A 79 -8.82 12.79 -0.29
CA ALA A 79 -7.95 12.10 -1.25
C ALA A 79 -6.83 11.34 -0.52
N CYS A 80 -6.55 10.12 -0.98
CA CYS A 80 -5.39 9.35 -0.54
C CYS A 80 -4.17 9.88 -1.30
N SER A 81 -3.26 10.53 -0.58
CA SER A 81 -2.01 11.12 -1.10
C SER A 81 -0.82 10.23 -0.81
#